data_AF-A0A3M5V9V8-F1
#
_entry.id   AF-A0A3M5V9V8-F1
#
_cell.length_a   1.000
_cell.length_b   1.000
_cell.length_c   1.000
_cell.angle_alpha   90.00
_cell.angle_beta   90.00
_cell.angle_gamma   90.00
#
_symmetry.space_group_name_H-M   'P 1'
#
loop_
_entity.id
_entity.type
_entity.pdbx_description
1 polymer ?
#
loop_
_entity_poly.entity_id
_entity_poly.type
_entity_poly.pdbx_seq_one_letter_code
_entity_poly.pdbx_strand_id
1 'polypeptide(L)' 'MPALENYFHYRNLDVSTLKELAARWAPELKFKKGSTHLALDDIRESIAELRFYREHFIKP' A
#
# COMPACT_ATOMS: atom_id res chain seq x y z
N MET A 1 -6.58 15.12 14.05
CA MET A 1 -6.74 16.43 13.39
C MET A 1 -8.16 16.49 12.84
N PRO A 2 -9.15 16.98 13.62
CA PRO A 2 -10.57 16.77 13.29
C PRO A 2 -11.00 17.34 11.95
N ALA A 3 -10.48 18.51 11.58
CA ALA A 3 -10.79 19.14 10.29
C ALA A 3 -10.23 18.35 9.09
N LEU A 4 -9.07 17.71 9.26
CA LEU A 4 -8.45 16.89 8.22
C LEU A 4 -9.21 15.57 8.03
N GLU A 5 -9.57 14.92 9.14
CA GLU A 5 -10.36 13.69 9.13
C GLU A 5 -11.73 13.90 8.46
N ASN A 6 -12.39 15.04 8.75
CA ASN A 6 -13.67 15.40 8.13
C ASN A 6 -13.57 15.74 6.64
N TYR A 7 -12.38 16.10 6.14
CA TYR A 7 -12.16 16.41 4.73
C TYR A 7 -12.07 15.14 3.88
N PHE A 8 -11.54 14.04 4.44
CA PHE A 8 -11.43 12.76 3.75
C PHE A 8 -12.71 11.92 3.88
N HIS A 9 -12.88 10.97 2.95
CA HIS A 9 -13.93 9.98 3.06
C HIS A 9 -13.67 9.05 4.26
N TYR A 10 -14.71 8.48 4.88
CA TYR A 10 -14.57 7.57 6.04
C TYR A 10 -13.80 6.27 5.74
N ARG A 11 -13.51 5.98 4.47
CA ARG A 11 -12.85 4.73 4.05
C ARG A 11 -11.37 4.98 3.87
N ASN A 12 -10.58 4.11 4.48
CA ASN A 12 -9.15 4.06 4.27
C ASN A 12 -8.82 2.99 3.23
N LEU A 13 -7.85 3.27 2.38
CA LEU A 13 -7.23 2.28 1.50
C LEU A 13 -5.80 2.07 1.99
N ASP A 14 -5.61 1.07 2.85
CA ASP A 14 -4.32 0.77 3.44
C ASP A 14 -3.59 -0.31 2.65
N VAL A 15 -2.49 0.08 2.00
CA VAL A 15 -1.63 -0.82 1.21
C VAL A 15 -1.00 -1.91 2.08
N SER A 16 -0.75 -1.62 3.36
CA SER A 16 -0.17 -2.61 4.28
C SER A 16 -1.12 -3.78 4.57
N THR A 17 -2.44 -3.55 4.47
CA THR A 17 -3.43 -4.64 4.54
C THR A 17 -3.18 -5.65 3.41
N LEU A 18 -2.96 -5.19 2.19
CA LEU A 18 -2.64 -6.07 1.06
C LEU A 18 -1.28 -6.74 1.23
N LYS A 19 -0.29 -6.05 1.79
CA LYS A 19 1.02 -6.64 2.10
C LYS A 19 0.90 -7.82 3.04
N GLU A 20 0.14 -7.68 4.13
CA GLU A 20 -0.05 -8.75 5.10
C GLU A 20 -0.83 -9.94 4.52
N LEU A 21 -1.83 -9.67 3.66
CA LEU A 21 -2.57 -10.72 2.96
C LEU A 21 -1.68 -11.45 1.95
N ALA A 22 -0.94 -10.72 1.12
CA ALA A 22 -0.02 -11.30 0.14
C ALA A 22 1.06 -12.14 0.81
N ALA A 23 1.64 -11.67 1.92
CA ALA A 23 2.65 -12.43 2.67
C ALA A 23 2.15 -13.79 3.18
N ARG A 24 0.83 -13.95 3.41
CA ARG A 24 0.21 -15.20 3.91
C ARG A 24 -0.35 -16.07 2.79
N TRP A 25 -0.94 -15.46 1.78
CA TRP A 25 -1.70 -16.17 0.74
C TRP A 25 -0.90 -16.38 -0.55
N ALA A 26 0.15 -15.60 -0.76
CA ALA A 26 1.05 -15.67 -1.91
C ALA A 26 2.48 -15.28 -1.49
N PRO A 27 3.13 -16.04 -0.59
CA PRO A 27 4.43 -15.68 0.02
C PRO A 27 5.59 -15.52 -0.99
N GLU A 28 5.43 -16.02 -2.21
CA GLU A 28 6.31 -15.80 -3.35
C GLU A 28 6.27 -14.36 -3.88
N LEU A 29 5.16 -13.65 -3.68
CA LEU A 29 4.99 -12.25 -4.10
C LEU A 29 5.61 -11.32 -3.06
N LYS A 30 6.83 -10.85 -3.34
CA LYS A 30 7.56 -9.91 -2.47
C LYS A 30 7.81 -8.60 -3.18
N PHE A 31 7.17 -7.54 -2.70
CA PHE A 31 7.52 -6.17 -3.07
C PHE A 31 8.70 -5.70 -2.22
N LYS A 32 9.75 -5.14 -2.85
CA LYS A 32 10.89 -4.54 -2.15
C LYS A 32 10.72 -3.02 -2.15
N LYS A 33 10.53 -2.43 -0.97
CA LYS A 33 10.62 -0.98 -0.79
C LYS A 33 12.07 -0.52 -0.80
N GLY A 34 12.32 0.67 -1.35
CA GLY A 34 13.54 1.40 -1.08
C GLY A 34 13.52 1.90 0.37
N SER A 35 14.69 2.26 0.89
CA SER A 35 14.81 2.85 2.22
C SER A 35 15.19 4.32 2.05
N THR A 36 14.23 5.14 1.66
CA THR A 36 14.37 6.60 1.58
C THR A 36 13.70 7.25 2.78
N HIS A 37 14.25 8.34 3.33
CA HIS A 37 13.70 9.01 4.52
C HIS A 37 12.83 10.24 4.18
N LEU A 38 12.30 10.32 2.95
CA LEU A 38 11.48 11.44 2.49
C LEU A 38 10.02 11.02 2.36
N ALA A 39 9.10 11.79 2.96
CA ALA A 39 7.67 11.49 2.95
C ALA A 39 7.07 11.39 1.53
N LEU A 40 7.58 12.17 0.57
CA LEU A 40 7.13 12.10 -0.82
C LEU A 40 7.52 10.77 -1.48
N ASP A 41 8.69 10.24 -1.14
CA ASP A 41 9.17 8.98 -1.69
C ASP A 41 8.40 7.82 -1.07
N ASP A 42 8.13 7.85 0.24
CA ASP A 42 7.26 6.86 0.92
C ASP A 42 5.86 6.75 0.27
N ILE A 43 5.27 7.90 -0.10
CA ILE A 43 3.98 7.94 -0.82
C ILE A 43 4.11 7.28 -2.21
N ARG A 44 5.15 7.63 -2.97
CA ARG A 44 5.40 7.07 -4.30
C ARG A 44 5.64 5.57 -4.24
N GLU A 45 6.38 5.10 -3.25
CA GLU A 45 6.62 3.67 -3.03
C GLU A 45 5.35 2.93 -2.64
N SER A 46 4.49 3.52 -1.80
CA SER A 46 3.20 2.93 -1.44
C SER A 46 2.25 2.81 -2.65
N ILE A 47 2.28 3.79 -3.56
CA ILE A 47 1.55 3.72 -4.84
C ILE A 47 2.12 2.60 -5.73
N ALA A 48 3.45 2.48 -5.84
CA ALA A 48 4.09 1.43 -6.61
C ALA A 48 3.80 0.03 -6.06
N GLU A 49 3.81 -0.13 -4.73
CA GLU A 49 3.44 -1.36 -4.02
C GLU A 49 1.99 -1.76 -4.33
N LEU A 50 1.04 -0.82 -4.27
CA LEU A 50 -0.35 -1.09 -4.60
C LEU A 50 -0.52 -1.51 -6.07
N ARG A 51 0.21 -0.89 -7.00
CA ARG A 51 0.23 -1.30 -8.41
C ARG A 51 0.74 -2.73 -8.57
N PHE A 52 1.81 -3.10 -7.88
CA PHE A 52 2.34 -4.45 -7.88
C PHE A 52 1.29 -5.47 -7.41
N TYR A 53 0.60 -5.22 -6.29
CA TYR A 53 -0.45 -6.11 -5.80
C TYR A 53 -1.65 -6.20 -6.73
N ARG A 54 -2.06 -5.08 -7.35
CA ARG A 54 -3.11 -5.10 -8.35
C ARG A 54 -2.77 -6.01 -9.54
N GLU A 55 -1.51 -6.00 -9.99
CA GLU A 55 -1.07 -6.76 -11.18
C GLU A 55 -0.78 -8.24 -10.87
N HIS A 56 -0.40 -8.58 -9.64
CA HIS A 56 0.12 -9.93 -9.31
C HIS A 56 -0.71 -10.69 -8.28
N PHE A 57 -1.49 -10.00 -7.44
CA PHE A 57 -2.21 -10.60 -6.31
C PHE A 57 -3.73 -10.52 -6.43
N ILE A 58 -4.29 -9.37 -6.81
CA ILE A 58 -5.74 -9.11 -6.85
C ILE A 58 -6.33 -9.34 -8.25
N LYS A 59 -5.67 -10.12 -9.10
CA LYS A 59 -6.22 -10.45 -10.42
C LYS A 59 -7.54 -11.23 -10.25
N PRO A 60 -8.59 -10.93 -11.03
CA PRO A 60 -9.78 -11.76 -11.09
C PRO A 60 -9.49 -13.15 -11.66
#